data_AF-A0A0E1W7A6-F1
#
_entry.id   AF-A0A0E1W7A6-F1
#
_cell.length_a   1.000
_cell.length_b   1.000
_cell.length_c   1.000
_cell.angle_alpha   90.00
_cell.angle_beta   90.00
_cell.angle_gamma   90.00
#
_symmetry.space_group_name_H-M   'P 1'
#
loop_
_entity.id
_entity.type
_entity.pdbx_description
1 polymer ?
#
loop_
_entity_poly.entity_id
_entity_poly.type
_entity_poly.pdbx_seq_one_letter_code
_entity_poly.pdbx_strand_id
1 'polypeptide(L)'
;MARSRFVPDNFTLALVGTVVLASFLPCRGEAAHAFNWATDIAVGLLFFLHGAKLSREAIVAGATHWRLHALVLLSTFALFPLLGLALKPVLTPLVTPALYAGVLFLCTLPSTVQSSIAFTSIAKGNVPAAVCSASASSLLGIFVTPALVGVMVSTQGTGATASPWSTIGAIVMQLLVPFVAGQLLRPVIGRWIERNRGVLRFVDQGSILL
;
A
#
# COMPACT_ATOMS: atom_id res chain seq x y z
N MET A 1 -19.85 23.41 6.94
CA MET A 1 -19.23 24.42 6.06
C MET A 1 -18.41 23.71 5.01
N ALA A 2 -18.74 23.87 3.73
CA ALA A 2 -17.97 23.30 2.63
C ALA A 2 -16.58 23.97 2.59
N ARG A 3 -15.51 23.20 2.76
CA ARG A 3 -14.14 23.72 2.63
C ARG A 3 -13.89 24.16 1.19
N SER A 4 -13.12 25.24 1.05
CA SER A 4 -12.66 25.75 -0.25
C SER A 4 -11.97 24.66 -1.06
N ARG A 5 -12.24 24.63 -2.37
CA ARG A 5 -11.68 23.71 -3.40
C ARG A 5 -10.15 23.60 -3.38
N PHE A 6 -9.44 24.54 -2.76
CA PHE A 6 -7.97 24.61 -2.74
C PHE A 6 -7.34 24.15 -1.42
N VAL A 7 -8.12 23.84 -0.39
CA VAL A 7 -7.57 23.39 0.91
C VAL A 7 -7.45 21.86 0.88
N PRO A 8 -6.23 21.30 1.09
CA PRO A 8 -6.06 19.86 1.22
C PRO A 8 -6.94 19.31 2.35
N ASP A 9 -7.34 18.04 2.24
CA ASP A 9 -8.12 17.41 3.29
C ASP A 9 -7.31 17.32 4.60
N ASN A 10 -8.02 17.08 5.71
CA ASN A 10 -7.39 17.03 7.04
C ASN A 10 -6.26 16.00 7.13
N PHE A 11 -6.37 14.88 6.44
CA PHE A 11 -5.35 13.84 6.50
C PHE A 11 -4.09 14.26 5.74
N THR A 12 -4.23 14.86 4.55
CA THR A 12 -3.08 15.44 3.84
C THR A 12 -2.36 16.50 4.67
N LEU A 13 -3.11 17.40 5.34
CA LEU A 13 -2.53 18.40 6.24
C LEU A 13 -1.81 17.76 7.44
N ALA A 14 -2.41 16.73 8.04
CA ALA A 14 -1.79 15.99 9.14
C ALA A 14 -0.50 15.29 8.69
N LEU A 15 -0.51 14.65 7.51
CA LEU A 15 0.66 13.97 6.94
C LEU A 15 1.83 14.94 6.74
N VAL A 16 1.57 16.09 6.10
CA VAL A 16 2.60 17.13 5.93
C VAL A 16 3.08 17.65 7.29
N GLY A 17 2.16 17.88 8.22
CA GLY A 17 2.49 18.31 9.58
C GLY A 17 3.41 17.32 10.31
N THR A 18 3.11 16.03 10.23
CA THR A 18 3.93 14.96 10.82
C THR A 18 5.31 14.92 10.18
N VAL A 19 5.43 14.99 8.85
CA VAL A 19 6.73 15.00 8.15
C VAL A 19 7.58 16.20 8.57
N VAL A 20 6.97 17.39 8.63
CA VAL A 20 7.66 18.61 9.08
C VAL A 20 8.12 18.45 10.53
N LEU A 21 7.24 18.00 11.42
CA LEU A 21 7.56 17.81 12.83
C LEU A 21 8.67 16.78 13.02
N ALA A 22 8.61 15.64 12.35
CA ALA A 22 9.63 14.59 12.40
C ALA A 22 10.99 15.07 11.84
N SER A 23 10.98 16.01 10.89
CA SER A 23 12.21 16.60 10.34
C SER A 23 12.96 17.47 11.35
N PHE A 24 12.24 18.18 12.23
CA PHE A 24 12.82 19.05 13.25
C PHE A 24 13.01 18.35 14.61
N LEU A 25 12.13 17.42 14.95
CA LEU A 25 12.10 16.71 16.22
C LEU A 25 11.99 15.19 15.99
N PRO A 26 13.04 14.56 15.44
CA PRO A 26 13.02 13.12 15.17
C PRO A 26 12.99 12.33 16.48
N CYS A 27 12.16 11.28 16.51
CA CYS A 27 12.16 10.32 17.61
C CYS A 27 13.51 9.58 17.65
N ARG A 28 14.18 9.57 18.81
CA ARG A 28 15.52 8.99 18.99
C ARG A 28 15.59 8.17 20.28
N GLY A 29 16.53 7.22 20.32
CA GLY A 29 16.79 6.38 21.51
C GLY A 29 15.68 5.37 21.81
N GLU A 30 15.47 5.08 23.09
CA GLU A 30 14.44 4.13 23.58
C GLU A 30 13.03 4.43 23.05
N ALA A 31 12.68 5.71 22.90
CA ALA A 31 11.40 6.12 22.33
C ALA A 31 11.23 5.63 20.88
N ALA A 32 12.30 5.63 20.07
CA ALA A 32 12.25 5.13 18.70
C ALA A 32 12.03 3.61 18.66
N HIS A 33 12.59 2.87 19.62
CA HIS A 33 12.37 1.43 19.71
C HIS A 33 10.92 1.10 20.06
N ALA A 34 10.32 1.83 21.01
CA ALA A 34 8.90 1.69 21.32
C ALA A 34 8.00 2.07 20.13
N PHE A 35 8.35 3.14 19.39
CA PHE A 35 7.64 3.53 18.17
C PHE A 35 7.72 2.46 17.08
N ASN A 36 8.88 1.83 16.86
CA ASN A 36 9.00 0.74 15.88
C ASN A 36 8.04 -0.42 16.18
N TRP A 37 7.96 -0.85 17.44
CA TRP A 37 6.98 -1.88 17.85
C TRP A 37 5.53 -1.42 17.65
N ALA A 38 5.24 -0.17 17.98
CA ALA A 38 3.91 0.40 17.75
C ALA A 38 3.57 0.42 16.26
N THR A 39 4.50 0.81 15.39
CA THR A 39 4.33 0.82 13.93
C THR A 39 4.15 -0.59 13.39
N ASP A 40 4.92 -1.58 13.85
CA ASP A 40 4.77 -2.97 13.41
C ASP A 40 3.38 -3.53 13.77
N ILE A 41 2.90 -3.27 14.99
CA ILE A 41 1.56 -3.65 15.44
C ILE A 41 0.49 -2.90 14.64
N ALA A 42 0.69 -1.60 14.40
CA ALA A 42 -0.23 -0.75 13.66
C ALA A 42 -0.37 -1.18 12.20
N VAL A 43 0.74 -1.59 11.56
CA VAL A 43 0.76 -2.18 10.21
C VAL A 43 0.04 -3.52 10.22
N GLY A 44 0.33 -4.41 11.18
CA GLY A 44 -0.38 -5.69 11.30
C GLY A 44 -1.89 -5.51 11.47
N LEU A 45 -2.31 -4.59 12.34
CA LEU A 45 -3.71 -4.23 12.55
C LEU A 45 -4.34 -3.64 11.28
N LEU A 46 -3.65 -2.76 10.58
CA LEU A 46 -4.10 -2.17 9.33
C LEU A 46 -4.40 -3.26 8.30
N PHE A 47 -3.46 -4.19 8.08
CA PHE A 47 -3.66 -5.28 7.12
C PHE A 47 -4.75 -6.27 7.57
N PHE A 48 -4.87 -6.55 8.87
CA PHE A 48 -5.97 -7.32 9.42
C PHE A 48 -7.33 -6.70 9.14
N LEU A 49 -7.48 -5.39 9.39
CA LEU A 49 -8.71 -4.66 9.12
C LEU A 49 -9.02 -4.59 7.62
N HIS A 50 -8.00 -4.47 6.77
CA HIS A 50 -8.15 -4.54 5.31
C HIS A 50 -8.69 -5.91 4.88
N GLY A 51 -8.14 -6.99 5.43
CA GLY A 51 -8.63 -8.35 5.19
C GLY A 51 -10.08 -8.51 5.61
N ALA A 52 -10.41 -8.10 6.83
CA ALA A 52 -11.75 -8.24 7.38
C ALA A 52 -12.81 -7.35 6.67
N LYS A 53 -12.38 -6.26 6.03
CA LYS A 53 -13.26 -5.37 5.24
C LYS A 53 -13.56 -5.93 3.85
N LEU A 54 -12.73 -6.84 3.33
CA LEU A 54 -12.84 -7.32 1.96
C LEU A 54 -13.97 -8.35 1.78
N SER A 55 -15.03 -7.96 1.08
CA SER A 55 -16.14 -8.88 0.80
C SER A 55 -15.83 -9.94 -0.26
N ARG A 56 -16.42 -11.12 -0.10
CA ARG A 56 -16.28 -12.22 -1.08
C ARG A 56 -16.89 -11.82 -2.42
N GLU A 57 -17.98 -11.06 -2.37
CA GLU A 57 -18.65 -10.52 -3.54
C GLU A 57 -17.74 -9.55 -4.30
N ALA A 58 -16.94 -8.73 -3.61
CA ALA A 58 -15.97 -7.83 -4.23
C ALA A 58 -14.83 -8.61 -4.90
N ILE A 59 -14.37 -9.72 -4.31
CA ILE A 59 -13.38 -10.62 -4.93
C ILE A 59 -13.94 -11.24 -6.21
N VAL A 60 -15.18 -11.75 -6.17
CA VAL A 60 -15.83 -12.38 -7.34
C VAL A 60 -16.16 -11.36 -8.43
N ALA A 61 -16.64 -10.17 -8.06
CA ALA A 61 -16.86 -9.08 -9.02
C ALA A 61 -15.54 -8.70 -9.73
N GLY A 62 -14.43 -8.69 -8.99
CA GLY A 62 -13.07 -8.52 -9.52
C GLY A 62 -12.64 -9.54 -10.58
N ALA A 63 -13.30 -10.69 -10.69
CA ALA A 63 -12.95 -11.73 -11.66
C ALA A 63 -13.70 -11.61 -13.01
N THR A 64 -14.76 -10.79 -13.08
CA THR A 64 -15.70 -10.81 -14.22
C THR A 64 -15.20 -10.13 -15.52
N HIS A 65 -14.15 -9.30 -15.47
CA HIS A 65 -13.55 -8.65 -16.65
C HIS A 65 -12.04 -8.91 -16.81
N TRP A 66 -11.67 -10.19 -16.82
CA TRP A 66 -10.28 -10.65 -16.71
C TRP A 66 -9.28 -10.05 -17.73
N ARG A 67 -9.69 -9.74 -18.98
CA ARG A 67 -8.80 -9.14 -19.99
C ARG A 67 -8.35 -7.72 -19.60
N LEU A 68 -9.28 -6.92 -19.08
CA LEU A 68 -8.99 -5.56 -18.61
C LEU A 68 -8.16 -5.63 -17.32
N HIS A 69 -8.55 -6.51 -16.39
CA HIS A 69 -7.80 -6.70 -15.15
C HIS A 69 -6.36 -7.16 -15.43
N ALA A 70 -6.15 -8.09 -16.37
CA ALA A 70 -4.81 -8.53 -16.74
C ALA A 70 -3.97 -7.37 -17.30
N LEU A 71 -4.52 -6.53 -18.18
CA LEU A 71 -3.80 -5.36 -18.70
C LEU A 71 -3.41 -4.38 -17.58
N VAL A 72 -4.35 -4.07 -16.68
CA VAL A 72 -4.10 -3.17 -15.54
C VAL A 72 -3.06 -3.78 -14.60
N LEU A 73 -3.19 -5.06 -14.26
CA LEU A 73 -2.26 -5.75 -13.36
C LEU A 73 -0.85 -5.87 -13.95
N LEU A 74 -0.72 -6.21 -15.22
CA LEU A 74 0.57 -6.24 -15.90
C LEU A 74 1.18 -4.83 -15.99
N SER A 75 0.37 -3.81 -16.21
CA SER A 75 0.85 -2.43 -16.18
C SER A 75 1.39 -2.07 -14.78
N THR A 76 0.61 -2.35 -13.73
CA THR A 76 0.99 -2.02 -12.34
C THR A 76 2.17 -2.83 -11.83
N PHE A 77 2.16 -4.15 -12.01
CA PHE A 77 3.09 -5.08 -11.36
C PHE A 77 4.19 -5.62 -12.26
N ALA A 78 4.18 -5.32 -13.56
CA ALA A 78 5.28 -5.63 -14.46
C ALA A 78 5.85 -4.38 -15.13
N LEU A 79 5.03 -3.57 -15.81
CA LEU A 79 5.51 -2.41 -16.56
C LEU A 79 6.18 -1.37 -15.64
N PHE A 80 5.54 -0.92 -14.56
CA PHE A 80 6.13 0.06 -13.66
C PHE A 80 7.43 -0.43 -12.98
N PRO A 81 7.49 -1.65 -12.41
CA PRO A 81 8.74 -2.22 -11.90
C PRO A 81 9.86 -2.29 -12.95
N LEU A 82 9.54 -2.74 -14.17
CA LEU A 82 10.50 -2.82 -15.27
C LEU A 82 11.00 -1.43 -15.70
N LEU A 83 10.10 -0.43 -15.74
CA LEU A 83 10.48 0.95 -16.00
C LEU A 83 11.40 1.50 -14.90
N GLY A 84 11.11 1.21 -13.63
CA GLY A 84 11.98 1.57 -12.51
C GLY A 84 13.40 1.02 -12.67
N LEU A 85 13.53 -0.25 -13.08
CA LEU A 85 14.82 -0.87 -13.38
C LEU A 85 15.49 -0.30 -14.64
N ALA A 86 14.73 -0.05 -15.70
CA ALA A 86 15.25 0.52 -16.95
C ALA A 86 15.78 1.95 -16.75
N LEU A 87 15.18 2.69 -15.82
CA LEU A 87 15.60 4.06 -15.47
C LEU A 87 16.77 4.10 -14.48
N LYS A 88 17.28 2.95 -14.00
CA LYS A 88 18.45 2.88 -13.12
C LYS A 88 19.62 3.79 -13.54
N PRO A 89 20.16 3.74 -14.78
CA PRO A 89 21.33 4.55 -15.15
C PRO A 89 21.05 6.06 -15.06
N VAL A 90 19.80 6.47 -15.23
CA VAL A 90 19.39 7.86 -15.10
C VAL A 90 19.18 8.23 -13.64
N LEU A 91 18.54 7.36 -12.83
CA LEU A 91 18.20 7.68 -11.45
C LEU A 91 19.37 7.58 -10.48
N THR A 92 20.27 6.60 -10.65
CA THR A 92 21.40 6.36 -9.74
C THR A 92 22.30 7.59 -9.52
N PRO A 93 22.62 8.45 -10.52
CA PRO A 93 23.37 9.68 -10.25
C PRO A 93 22.56 10.79 -9.56
N LEU A 94 21.23 10.74 -9.54
CA LEU A 94 20.37 11.73 -8.88
C LEU A 94 20.01 11.37 -7.43
N VAL A 95 20.05 10.09 -7.06
CA VAL A 95 19.57 9.61 -5.76
C VAL A 95 20.56 8.68 -5.07
N THR A 96 20.50 8.62 -3.75
CA THR A 96 21.30 7.64 -2.99
C THR A 96 20.79 6.21 -3.26
N PRO A 97 21.61 5.17 -3.05
CA PRO A 97 21.18 3.78 -3.21
C PRO A 97 19.94 3.42 -2.38
N ALA A 98 19.85 3.94 -1.15
CA ALA A 98 18.69 3.76 -0.28
C ALA A 98 17.42 4.42 -0.86
N LEU A 99 17.57 5.64 -1.40
CA LEU A 99 16.45 6.34 -2.02
C LEU A 99 16.02 5.68 -3.34
N TYR A 100 16.96 5.12 -4.12
CA TYR A 100 16.65 4.32 -5.29
C TYR A 100 15.86 3.05 -4.94
N ALA A 101 16.19 2.37 -3.84
CA ALA A 101 15.38 1.25 -3.34
C ALA A 101 13.95 1.70 -2.98
N GLY A 102 13.78 2.89 -2.40
CA GLY A 102 12.47 3.51 -2.17
C GLY A 102 11.70 3.82 -3.47
N VAL A 103 12.39 4.26 -4.53
CA VAL A 103 11.78 4.44 -5.87
C VAL A 103 11.30 3.10 -6.44
N LEU A 104 12.12 2.05 -6.37
CA LEU A 104 11.70 0.72 -6.80
C LEU A 104 10.52 0.19 -5.98
N PHE A 105 10.52 0.41 -4.66
CA PHE A 105 9.38 0.09 -3.81
C PHE A 105 8.10 0.78 -4.29
N LEU A 106 8.16 2.09 -4.57
CA LEU A 106 7.03 2.85 -5.13
C LEU A 106 6.53 2.26 -6.45
N CYS A 107 7.43 1.82 -7.34
CA CYS A 107 7.07 1.19 -8.61
C CYS A 107 6.35 -0.17 -8.46
N THR A 108 6.44 -0.82 -7.29
CA THR A 108 5.78 -2.10 -7.01
C THR A 108 4.45 -1.98 -6.27
N LEU A 109 4.06 -0.76 -5.88
CA LEU A 109 2.81 -0.52 -5.16
C LEU A 109 1.59 -0.68 -6.09
N PRO A 110 0.43 -1.09 -5.55
CA PRO A 110 -0.80 -1.13 -6.31
C PRO A 110 -1.28 0.27 -6.76
N SER A 111 -2.17 0.31 -7.74
CA SER A 111 -2.77 1.57 -8.21
C SER A 111 -3.80 2.13 -7.22
N THR A 112 -3.92 3.46 -7.17
CA THR A 112 -4.90 4.15 -6.31
C THR A 112 -6.30 4.13 -6.92
N VAL A 113 -7.28 3.68 -6.12
CA VAL A 113 -8.69 3.54 -6.56
C VAL A 113 -9.29 4.89 -6.96
N GLN A 114 -9.16 5.91 -6.12
CA GLN A 114 -9.78 7.22 -6.37
C GLN A 114 -9.24 7.92 -7.61
N SER A 115 -7.91 7.97 -7.77
CA SER A 115 -7.29 8.61 -8.94
C SER A 115 -7.63 7.88 -10.24
N SER A 116 -7.65 6.54 -10.21
CA SER A 116 -8.01 5.72 -11.38
C SER A 116 -9.44 6.00 -11.86
N ILE A 117 -10.39 6.13 -10.92
CA ILE A 117 -11.79 6.48 -11.21
C ILE A 117 -11.89 7.89 -11.79
N ALA A 118 -11.24 8.86 -11.14
CA ALA A 118 -11.27 10.26 -11.56
C ALA A 118 -10.71 10.44 -12.97
N PHE A 119 -9.52 9.90 -13.25
CA PHE A 119 -8.89 10.02 -14.57
C PHE A 119 -9.63 9.25 -15.66
N THR A 120 -10.18 8.08 -15.33
CA THR A 120 -11.00 7.31 -16.28
C THR A 120 -12.29 8.07 -16.63
N SER A 121 -12.93 8.71 -15.64
CA SER A 121 -14.12 9.53 -15.87
C SER A 121 -13.82 10.74 -16.75
N ILE A 122 -12.71 11.44 -16.49
CA ILE A 122 -12.25 12.59 -17.32
C ILE A 122 -11.98 12.14 -18.75
N ALA A 123 -11.39 10.96 -18.94
CA ALA A 123 -11.12 10.37 -20.25
C ALA A 123 -12.36 9.75 -20.92
N LYS A 124 -13.56 9.88 -20.33
CA LYS A 124 -14.82 9.26 -20.79
C LYS A 124 -14.74 7.74 -20.95
N GLY A 125 -13.91 7.09 -20.15
CA GLY A 125 -13.74 5.64 -20.14
C GLY A 125 -14.74 4.90 -19.26
N ASN A 126 -14.55 3.59 -19.12
CA ASN A 126 -15.43 2.73 -18.32
C ASN A 126 -15.11 2.84 -16.82
N VAL A 127 -15.80 3.76 -16.15
CA VAL A 127 -15.64 4.02 -14.70
C VAL A 127 -15.93 2.77 -13.84
N PRO A 128 -17.03 2.02 -14.04
CA PRO A 128 -17.27 0.77 -13.29
C PRO A 128 -16.11 -0.23 -13.40
N ALA A 129 -15.55 -0.39 -14.59
CA ALA A 129 -14.45 -1.32 -14.81
C ALA A 129 -13.12 -0.81 -14.19
N ALA A 130 -12.92 0.51 -14.14
CA ALA A 130 -11.79 1.12 -13.43
C ALA A 130 -11.90 0.95 -11.90
N VAL A 131 -13.10 1.12 -11.32
CA VAL A 131 -13.35 0.81 -9.89
C VAL A 131 -12.97 -0.63 -9.61
N CYS A 132 -13.52 -1.57 -10.40
CA CYS A 132 -13.31 -2.99 -10.23
C CYS A 132 -11.82 -3.37 -10.37
N SER A 133 -11.14 -2.86 -11.40
CA SER A 133 -9.72 -3.15 -11.65
C SER A 133 -8.80 -2.54 -10.59
N ALA A 134 -9.07 -1.32 -10.14
CA ALA A 134 -8.26 -0.69 -9.12
C ALA A 134 -8.46 -1.37 -7.75
N SER A 135 -9.68 -1.82 -7.44
CA SER A 135 -9.94 -2.67 -6.27
C SER A 135 -9.19 -4.00 -6.39
N ALA A 136 -9.29 -4.70 -7.52
CA ALA A 136 -8.57 -5.96 -7.74
C ALA A 136 -7.04 -5.77 -7.65
N SER A 137 -6.49 -4.71 -8.22
CA SER A 137 -5.07 -4.36 -8.12
C SER A 137 -4.65 -4.06 -6.68
N SER A 138 -5.45 -3.31 -5.92
CA SER A 138 -5.19 -3.03 -4.50
C SER A 138 -5.18 -4.32 -3.67
N LEU A 139 -6.11 -5.23 -3.96
CA LEU A 139 -6.22 -6.52 -3.27
C LEU A 139 -5.07 -7.45 -3.60
N LEU A 140 -4.75 -7.60 -4.89
CA LEU A 140 -3.62 -8.41 -5.31
C LEU A 140 -2.29 -7.81 -4.85
N GLY A 141 -2.18 -6.48 -4.81
CA GLY A 141 -0.99 -5.77 -4.33
C GLY A 141 -0.58 -6.14 -2.91
N ILE A 142 -1.54 -6.44 -2.03
CA ILE A 142 -1.26 -6.92 -0.66
C ILE A 142 -0.35 -8.16 -0.66
N PHE A 143 -0.45 -9.00 -1.68
CA PHE A 143 0.34 -10.22 -1.84
C PHE A 143 1.52 -10.02 -2.77
N VAL A 144 1.28 -9.35 -3.91
CA VAL A 144 2.23 -9.23 -5.02
C VAL A 144 3.34 -8.23 -4.70
N THR A 145 3.02 -7.10 -4.08
CA THR A 145 3.99 -6.05 -3.75
C THR A 145 5.11 -6.58 -2.84
N PRO A 146 4.83 -7.24 -1.69
CA PRO A 146 5.85 -7.90 -0.87
C PRO A 146 6.82 -8.79 -1.64
N ALA A 147 6.28 -9.64 -2.51
CA ALA A 147 7.07 -10.59 -3.29
C ALA A 147 7.96 -9.85 -4.29
N LEU A 148 7.41 -8.87 -5.01
CA LEU A 148 8.15 -8.05 -5.97
C LEU A 148 9.26 -7.24 -5.29
N VAL A 149 8.97 -6.59 -4.17
CA VAL A 149 9.96 -5.84 -3.38
C VAL A 149 11.08 -6.76 -2.92
N GLY A 150 10.74 -7.93 -2.38
CA GLY A 150 11.72 -8.92 -1.96
C GLY A 150 12.67 -9.32 -3.09
N VAL A 151 12.16 -9.55 -4.30
CA VAL A 151 12.97 -9.88 -5.48
C VAL A 151 13.78 -8.69 -5.99
N MET A 152 13.18 -7.49 -6.09
CA MET A 152 13.85 -6.31 -6.65
C MET A 152 14.89 -5.70 -5.71
N VAL A 153 14.68 -5.74 -4.40
CA VAL A 153 15.58 -5.13 -3.42
C VAL A 153 16.70 -6.10 -3.03
N SER A 154 16.44 -7.41 -2.97
CA SER A 154 17.51 -8.40 -2.71
C SER A 154 18.61 -8.42 -3.77
N THR A 155 18.31 -8.01 -5.00
CA THR A 155 19.29 -7.91 -6.09
C THR A 155 20.18 -6.66 -6.01
N GLN A 156 19.91 -5.72 -5.08
CA GLN A 156 20.64 -4.44 -4.97
C GLN A 156 21.78 -4.41 -3.94
N GLY A 157 22.10 -5.52 -3.27
CA GLY A 157 23.41 -5.69 -2.64
C GLY A 157 23.74 -4.77 -1.47
N THR A 158 22.76 -4.33 -0.66
CA THR A 158 23.06 -3.66 0.62
C THR A 158 23.27 -4.69 1.72
N GLY A 159 24.47 -5.27 1.83
CA GLY A 159 25.11 -5.80 3.07
C GLY A 159 24.32 -6.67 4.06
N ALA A 160 23.09 -7.07 3.79
CA ALA A 160 22.25 -7.83 4.70
C ALA A 160 22.54 -9.31 4.49
N THR A 161 23.08 -9.94 5.52
CA THR A 161 23.28 -11.38 5.70
C THR A 161 21.98 -12.21 5.66
N ALA A 162 20.86 -11.59 5.30
CA ALA A 162 19.56 -12.21 5.19
C ALA A 162 19.39 -12.77 3.77
N SER A 163 19.17 -14.08 3.67
CA SER A 163 18.75 -14.72 2.41
C SER A 163 17.54 -13.97 1.83
N PRO A 164 17.42 -13.78 0.51
CA PRO A 164 16.22 -13.22 -0.13
C PRO A 164 14.92 -13.87 0.38
N TRP A 165 15.00 -15.16 0.75
CA TRP A 165 13.90 -15.93 1.32
C TRP A 165 13.45 -15.47 2.71
N SER A 166 14.36 -15.01 3.58
CA SER A 166 13.99 -14.56 4.93
C SER A 166 13.33 -13.18 4.92
N THR A 167 13.74 -12.30 3.99
CA THR A 167 13.09 -11.00 3.80
C THR A 167 11.67 -11.16 3.25
N ILE A 168 11.49 -12.03 2.25
CA ILE A 168 10.15 -12.39 1.73
C ILE A 168 9.29 -12.97 2.85
N GLY A 169 9.84 -13.90 3.64
CA GLY A 169 9.15 -14.49 4.78
C GLY A 169 8.71 -13.46 5.82
N ALA A 170 9.55 -12.48 6.14
CA ALA A 170 9.21 -11.41 7.08
C ALA A 170 8.05 -10.54 6.57
N ILE A 171 8.08 -10.11 5.31
CA ILE A 171 6.99 -9.29 4.74
C ILE A 171 5.68 -10.10 4.65
N VAL A 172 5.77 -11.39 4.29
CA VAL A 172 4.62 -12.30 4.31
C VAL A 172 4.06 -12.43 5.74
N MET A 173 4.91 -12.63 6.75
CA MET A 173 4.46 -12.71 8.14
C MET A 173 3.84 -11.41 8.64
N GLN A 174 4.38 -10.27 8.26
CA GLN A 174 3.91 -8.96 8.73
C GLN A 174 2.66 -8.47 8.02
N LEU A 175 2.50 -8.76 6.72
CA LEU A 175 1.40 -8.22 5.92
C LEU A 175 0.35 -9.29 5.58
N LEU A 176 0.78 -10.46 5.12
CA LEU A 176 -0.11 -11.49 4.60
C LEU A 176 -0.85 -12.24 5.71
N VAL A 177 -0.14 -12.67 6.75
CA VAL A 177 -0.74 -13.40 7.88
C VAL A 177 -1.87 -12.60 8.55
N PRO A 178 -1.69 -11.35 8.98
CA PRO A 178 -2.78 -10.58 9.58
C PRO A 178 -3.94 -10.36 8.60
N PHE A 179 -3.64 -10.11 7.33
CA PHE A 179 -4.68 -9.97 6.30
C PHE A 179 -5.55 -11.22 6.18
N VAL A 180 -4.94 -12.41 6.06
CA VAL A 180 -5.66 -13.68 5.96
C VAL A 180 -6.46 -13.94 7.23
N ALA A 181 -5.88 -13.68 8.41
CA ALA A 181 -6.59 -13.80 9.68
C ALA A 181 -7.83 -12.90 9.72
N GLY A 182 -7.71 -11.65 9.28
CA GLY A 182 -8.84 -10.72 9.17
C GLY A 182 -9.91 -11.23 8.22
N GLN A 183 -9.51 -11.78 7.06
CA GLN A 183 -10.45 -12.28 6.07
C GLN A 183 -11.18 -13.56 6.52
N LEU A 184 -10.51 -14.43 7.28
CA LEU A 184 -11.13 -15.61 7.89
C LEU A 184 -12.12 -15.20 8.98
N LEU A 185 -11.83 -14.14 9.74
CA LEU A 185 -12.71 -13.65 10.80
C LEU A 185 -13.85 -12.76 10.29
N ARG A 186 -13.80 -12.31 9.02
CA ARG A 186 -14.82 -11.46 8.39
C ARG A 186 -16.28 -11.92 8.60
N PRO A 187 -16.65 -13.20 8.50
CA PRO A 187 -18.04 -13.62 8.73
C PRO A 187 -18.57 -13.26 10.12
N VAL A 188 -17.68 -13.15 11.11
CA VAL A 188 -18.00 -12.81 12.50
C VAL A 188 -17.95 -11.29 12.71
N ILE A 189 -16.88 -10.62 12.28
CA ILE A 189 -16.63 -9.20 12.59
C ILE A 189 -17.06 -8.22 11.48
N GLY A 190 -17.45 -8.71 10.30
CA GLY A 190 -17.73 -7.89 9.12
C GLY A 190 -18.86 -6.88 9.35
N ARG A 191 -19.96 -7.28 10.01
CA ARG A 191 -21.07 -6.36 10.35
C ARG A 191 -20.62 -5.27 11.33
N TRP A 192 -19.75 -5.61 12.28
CA TRP A 192 -19.19 -4.64 13.22
C TRP A 192 -18.28 -3.65 12.51
N ILE A 193 -17.43 -4.12 11.59
CA ILE A 193 -16.57 -3.27 10.75
C ILE A 193 -17.40 -2.31 9.91
N GLU A 194 -18.45 -2.80 9.27
CA GLU A 194 -19.32 -1.96 8.44
C GLU A 194 -20.06 -0.90 9.25
N ARG A 195 -20.42 -1.21 10.50
CA ARG A 195 -21.04 -0.26 11.43
C ARG A 195 -20.06 0.76 12.01
N ASN A 196 -18.78 0.42 12.12
CA ASN A 196 -17.74 1.25 12.74
C ASN A 196 -16.73 1.86 11.73
N ARG A 197 -17.11 2.03 10.46
CA ARG A 197 -16.25 2.58 9.39
C ARG A 197 -15.52 3.87 9.76
N GLY A 198 -16.13 4.73 10.58
CA GLY A 198 -15.51 5.97 11.07
C GLY A 198 -14.28 5.71 11.95
N VAL A 199 -14.38 4.77 12.90
CA VAL A 199 -13.26 4.38 13.78
C VAL A 199 -12.15 3.75 12.97
N LEU A 200 -12.48 2.86 12.02
CA LEU A 200 -11.48 2.26 11.14
C LEU A 200 -10.71 3.29 10.31
N ARG A 201 -11.36 4.39 9.91
CA ARG A 201 -10.66 5.48 9.20
C ARG A 201 -9.60 6.14 10.07
N PHE A 202 -9.87 6.32 11.36
CA PHE A 202 -8.88 6.87 12.29
C PHE A 202 -7.74 5.90 12.56
N VAL A 203 -8.02 4.60 12.67
CA VAL A 203 -6.97 3.58 12.81
C VAL A 203 -6.09 3.56 11.57
N ASP A 204 -6.68 3.54 10.38
CA ASP A 204 -5.95 3.55 9.10
C ASP A 204 -5.06 4.79 8.96
N GLN A 205 -5.65 5.98 9.15
CA GLN A 205 -4.90 7.24 9.08
C GLN A 205 -3.86 7.39 10.19
N GLY A 206 -4.16 6.92 11.41
CA GLY A 206 -3.25 6.94 12.54
C GLY A 206 -2.05 6.04 12.32
N SER A 207 -2.25 4.83 11.79
CA SER A 207 -1.17 3.91 11.42
C SER A 207 -0.23 4.50 10.36
N ILE A 208 -0.73 5.35 9.46
CA ILE A 208 0.09 6.01 8.43
C ILE A 208 0.89 7.20 8.98
N LEU A 209 0.38 7.85 10.03
CA LEU A 209 1.04 9.01 10.67
C LEU A 209 2.06 8.60 11.74
N LEU A 210 2.08 7.34 12.15
CA LEU A 210 3.05 6.74 13.08
C LEU A 210 4.39 6.47 12.39
#